data_AF-A0A6J7VXM6-F1
#
_entry.id   AF-A0A6J7VXM6-F1
#
_cell.length_a   1.000
_cell.length_b   1.000
_cell.length_c   1.000
_cell.angle_alpha   90.00
_cell.angle_beta   90.00
_cell.angle_gamma   90.00
#
_symmetry.space_group_name_H-M   'P 1'
#
loop_
_entity.id
_entity.type
_entity.pdbx_description
1 polymer ?
#
loop_
_entity_poly.entity_id
_entity_poly.type
_entity_poly.pdbx_seq_one_letter_code
_entity_poly.pdbx_strand_id
1 'polypeptide(L)'
;MQQGLTDEAYNSVQHYHDHPDFSDRERLAAEYAERFAIDHTAVDDELWKRLQSVFSDTELLELTVSIGFFVGMGRAFQVLDVARDFDILWSREPVISPEPPKE
;
A
#
# COMPACT_ATOMS: atom_id res chain seq x y z
N MET A 1 -6.21 16.24 10.47
CA MET A 1 -5.07 16.24 9.52
C MET A 1 -5.23 15.01 8.65
N GLN A 2 -5.93 15.15 7.53
CA GLN A 2 -6.03 14.08 6.53
C GLN A 2 -4.80 14.22 5.63
N GLN A 3 -3.74 13.54 6.03
CA GLN A 3 -2.49 13.43 5.27
C GLN A 3 -2.60 12.14 4.45
N GLY A 4 -3.15 12.24 3.24
CA GLY A 4 -3.39 11.08 2.38
C GLY A 4 -3.81 11.50 0.97
N LEU A 5 -3.64 10.57 0.02
CA LEU A 5 -4.18 10.68 -1.33
C LEU A 5 -5.68 11.02 -1.28
N THR A 6 -6.18 11.75 -2.29
CA THR A 6 -7.62 11.86 -2.51
C THR A 6 -8.21 10.47 -2.76
N ASP A 7 -9.50 10.28 -2.46
CA ASP A 7 -10.18 9.01 -2.76
C ASP A 7 -10.05 8.66 -4.25
N GLU A 8 -10.07 9.67 -5.12
CA GLU A 8 -9.85 9.51 -6.56
C GLU A 8 -8.45 9.01 -6.87
N ALA A 9 -7.39 9.62 -6.33
CA ALA A 9 -6.02 9.16 -6.53
C ALA A 9 -5.79 7.75 -5.95
N TYR A 10 -6.40 7.42 -4.81
CA TYR A 10 -6.34 6.07 -4.24
C TYR A 10 -6.96 5.02 -5.16
N ASN A 11 -8.15 5.30 -5.70
CA ASN A 11 -8.83 4.41 -6.64
C ASN A 11 -8.09 4.29 -7.99
N SER A 12 -7.31 5.31 -8.33
CA SER A 12 -6.50 5.36 -9.56
C SER A 12 -5.09 4.80 -9.41
N VAL A 13 -4.71 4.23 -8.25
CA VAL A 13 -3.34 3.73 -8.02
C VAL A 13 -2.91 2.66 -9.04
N GLN A 14 -3.84 1.89 -9.58
CA GLN A 14 -3.56 0.92 -10.65
C GLN A 14 -3.21 1.56 -12.00
N HIS A 15 -3.48 2.85 -12.15
CA HIS A 15 -3.25 3.65 -13.36
C HIS A 15 -2.19 4.73 -13.12
N TYR A 16 -1.29 4.51 -12.14
CA TYR A 16 -0.30 5.49 -11.71
C TYR A 16 0.58 6.03 -12.87
N HIS A 17 0.83 5.23 -13.91
CA HIS A 17 1.64 5.63 -15.06
C HIS A 17 1.10 6.86 -15.81
N ASP A 18 -0.23 6.93 -16.00
CA ASP A 18 -0.87 7.93 -16.87
C ASP A 18 -1.70 8.95 -16.10
N HIS A 19 -1.88 8.76 -14.78
CA HIS A 19 -2.78 9.57 -13.99
C HIS A 19 -2.12 10.90 -13.54
N PRO A 20 -2.75 12.07 -13.80
CA PRO A 20 -2.14 13.39 -13.61
C PRO A 20 -1.81 13.71 -12.14
N ASP A 21 -2.49 13.06 -11.20
CA ASP A 21 -2.32 13.32 -9.76
C ASP A 21 -1.02 12.75 -9.16
N PHE A 22 -0.34 11.85 -9.87
CA PHE A 22 0.96 11.33 -9.41
C PHE A 22 2.10 12.13 -10.01
N SER A 23 2.98 12.63 -9.15
CA SER A 23 4.25 13.23 -9.54
C SER A 23 5.19 12.19 -10.16
N ASP A 24 6.16 12.65 -10.96
CA ASP A 24 7.17 11.76 -11.58
C ASP A 24 7.91 10.90 -10.54
N ARG A 25 8.15 11.46 -9.34
CA ARG A 25 8.78 10.74 -8.23
C ARG A 25 7.91 9.61 -7.69
N GLU A 26 6.61 9.84 -7.53
CA GLU A 26 5.65 8.82 -7.08
C GLU A 26 5.45 7.74 -8.13
N ARG A 27 5.36 8.12 -9.42
CA ARG A 27 5.27 7.16 -10.52
C ARG A 27 6.48 6.23 -10.58
N LEU A 28 7.67 6.79 -10.38
CA LEU A 28 8.90 6.00 -10.40
C LEU A 28 9.01 5.07 -9.18
N ALA A 29 8.54 5.51 -8.00
CA ALA A 29 8.45 4.64 -6.83
C ALA A 29 7.45 3.50 -7.04
N ALA A 30 6.30 3.77 -7.67
CA ALA A 30 5.30 2.76 -8.02
C ALA A 30 5.83 1.77 -9.07
N GLU A 31 6.54 2.24 -10.11
CA GLU A 31 7.22 1.38 -11.11
C GLU A 31 8.22 0.45 -10.45
N TYR A 32 9.04 0.98 -9.52
CA TYR A 32 9.97 0.15 -8.76
C TYR A 32 9.26 -0.88 -7.88
N ALA A 33 8.20 -0.48 -7.17
CA ALA A 33 7.44 -1.38 -6.31
C ALA A 33 6.76 -2.51 -7.10
N GLU A 34 6.18 -2.20 -8.26
CA GLU A 34 5.55 -3.18 -9.15
C GLU A 34 6.57 -4.19 -9.67
N ARG A 35 7.70 -3.73 -10.23
CA ARG A 35 8.76 -4.63 -10.69
C ARG A 35 9.31 -5.45 -9.54
N PHE A 36 9.61 -4.86 -8.39
CA PHE A 36 10.12 -5.59 -7.23
C PHE A 36 9.15 -6.71 -6.77
N ALA A 37 7.84 -6.44 -6.78
CA ALA A 37 6.83 -7.40 -6.34
C ALA A 37 6.59 -8.56 -7.34
N ILE A 38 6.63 -8.26 -8.65
CA ILE A 38 6.29 -9.21 -9.73
C ILE A 38 7.54 -9.92 -10.27
N ASP A 39 8.57 -9.16 -10.62
CA ASP A 39 9.84 -9.64 -11.18
C ASP A 39 11.00 -8.72 -10.78
N HIS A 40 11.53 -8.94 -9.58
CA HIS A 40 12.66 -8.17 -9.04
C HIS A 40 13.94 -8.27 -9.89
N THR A 41 14.03 -9.24 -10.80
CA THR A 41 15.18 -9.35 -11.72
C THR A 41 15.08 -8.40 -12.91
N ALA A 42 13.88 -7.86 -13.18
CA ALA A 42 13.63 -6.82 -14.17
C ALA A 42 13.93 -5.39 -13.67
N VAL A 43 14.44 -5.24 -12.45
CA VAL A 43 15.00 -3.97 -11.98
C VAL A 43 16.39 -3.80 -12.60
N ASP A 44 16.42 -3.21 -13.78
CA ASP A 44 17.62 -2.96 -14.57
C ASP A 44 18.37 -1.69 -14.14
N ASP A 45 19.59 -1.52 -14.68
CA ASP A 45 20.45 -0.36 -14.43
C ASP A 45 19.81 0.97 -14.88
N GLU A 46 18.91 0.93 -15.87
CA GLU A 46 18.24 2.12 -16.38
C GLU A 46 17.21 2.65 -15.38
N LEU A 47 16.36 1.76 -14.87
CA LEU A 47 15.42 2.06 -13.79
C LEU A 47 16.18 2.51 -12.53
N TRP A 48 17.26 1.81 -12.17
CA TRP A 48 18.05 2.17 -11.00
C TRP A 48 18.65 3.58 -11.11
N LYS A 49 19.18 3.95 -12.28
CA LYS A 49 19.69 5.31 -12.54
C LYS A 49 18.59 6.37 -12.47
N ARG A 50 17.39 6.09 -13.01
CA ARG A 50 16.24 6.99 -12.88
C ARG A 50 15.91 7.20 -11.40
N LEU A 51 15.88 6.14 -10.60
CA LEU A 51 15.60 6.20 -9.16
C LEU A 51 16.64 7.06 -8.42
N GLN A 52 17.93 6.84 -8.67
CA GLN A 52 19.01 7.62 -8.07
C GLN A 52 19.00 9.11 -8.46
N SER A 53 18.32 9.49 -9.55
CA SER A 53 18.22 10.89 -9.96
C SER A 53 17.22 11.71 -9.12
N VAL A 54 16.29 11.04 -8.43
CA VAL A 54 15.20 11.69 -7.67
C VAL A 54 15.07 11.22 -6.22
N PHE A 55 15.85 10.21 -5.82
CA PHE A 55 15.94 9.71 -4.45
C PHE A 55 17.39 9.69 -3.97
N SER A 56 17.60 10.01 -2.69
CA SER A 56 18.87 9.76 -2.00
C SER A 56 19.05 8.27 -1.69
N ASP A 57 20.30 7.85 -1.43
CA ASP A 57 20.61 6.46 -1.06
C ASP A 57 19.81 5.99 0.18
N THR A 58 19.62 6.87 1.16
CA THR A 58 18.80 6.57 2.34
C THR A 58 17.34 6.33 1.97
N GLU A 59 16.76 7.19 1.14
CA GLU A 59 15.37 7.03 0.70
C GLU A 59 15.18 5.77 -0.17
N LEU A 60 16.18 5.40 -0.99
CA LEU A 60 16.14 4.15 -1.77
C LEU A 60 16.20 2.91 -0.88
N LEU A 61 17.03 2.94 0.17
CA LEU A 61 17.06 1.88 1.17
C LEU A 61 15.71 1.75 1.87
N GLU A 62 15.15 2.86 2.35
CA GLU A 62 13.85 2.89 3.03
C GLU A 62 12.72 2.42 2.13
N LEU A 63 12.70 2.88 0.87
CA LEU A 63 11.73 2.45 -0.14
C LEU A 63 11.81 0.94 -0.37
N THR A 64 13.02 0.41 -0.57
CA THR A 64 13.24 -1.03 -0.82
C THR A 64 12.83 -1.89 0.37
N VAL A 65 13.21 -1.50 1.58
CA VAL A 65 12.83 -2.22 2.81
C VAL A 65 11.33 -2.17 3.02
N SER A 66 10.69 -1.03 2.79
CA SER A 66 9.23 -0.87 2.92
C SER A 66 8.49 -1.76 1.93
N ILE A 67 8.88 -1.77 0.65
CA ILE A 67 8.29 -2.64 -0.37
C ILE A 67 8.45 -4.11 0.03
N GLY A 68 9.66 -4.53 0.43
CA GLY A 68 9.93 -5.89 0.86
C GLY A 68 9.06 -6.32 2.05
N PHE A 69 8.91 -5.43 3.04
CA PHE A 69 8.04 -5.67 4.18
C PHE A 69 6.57 -5.86 3.76
N PHE A 70 6.01 -4.96 2.94
CA PHE A 70 4.61 -5.06 2.52
C PHE A 70 4.33 -6.30 1.67
N VAL A 71 5.23 -6.67 0.76
CA VAL A 71 5.12 -7.91 -0.03
C VAL A 71 5.18 -9.13 0.88
N GLY A 72 6.11 -9.16 1.85
CA GLY A 72 6.22 -10.23 2.83
C GLY A 72 4.97 -10.37 3.70
N MET A 73 4.44 -9.25 4.19
CA MET A 73 3.22 -9.20 5.00
C MET A 73 1.99 -9.67 4.22
N GLY A 74 1.82 -9.23 2.97
CA GLY A 74 0.72 -9.70 2.11
C GLY A 74 0.75 -11.22 1.92
N ARG A 75 1.95 -11.80 1.71
CA ARG A 75 2.13 -13.25 1.63
C ARG A 75 1.83 -13.95 2.95
N ALA A 76 2.26 -13.38 4.08
CA ALA A 76 1.97 -13.93 5.40
C ALA A 76 0.46 -13.95 5.69
N PHE A 77 -0.25 -12.86 5.38
CA PHE A 77 -1.71 -12.79 5.53
C PHE A 77 -2.44 -13.80 4.65
N GLN A 78 -1.96 -14.03 3.43
CA GLN A 78 -2.52 -15.05 2.55
C GLN A 78 -2.30 -16.46 3.12
N VAL A 79 -1.11 -16.77 3.64
CA VAL A 79 -0.81 -18.06 4.27
C VAL A 79 -1.66 -18.31 5.50
N LEU A 80 -1.92 -17.26 6.28
CA LEU A 80 -2.71 -17.32 7.50
C LEU A 80 -4.23 -17.17 7.27
N ASP A 81 -4.67 -16.96 6.03
CA ASP A 81 -6.06 -16.68 5.62
C ASP A 81 -6.71 -15.50 6.40
N VAL A 82 -5.92 -14.46 6.71
CA VAL A 82 -6.33 -13.32 7.54
C VAL A 82 -7.31 -12.37 6.82
N ALA A 83 -7.49 -12.53 5.50
CA ALA A 83 -8.28 -11.60 4.68
C ALA A 83 -9.79 -11.93 4.59
N ARG A 84 -10.28 -13.02 5.19
CA ARG A 84 -11.66 -13.49 4.96
C ARG A 84 -12.60 -13.52 6.16
N ASP A 85 -12.13 -13.23 7.37
CA ASP A 85 -12.95 -13.41 8.59
C ASP A 85 -13.44 -12.11 9.26
N PHE A 86 -13.13 -10.95 8.68
CA PHE A 86 -13.67 -9.68 9.16
C PHE A 86 -14.73 -9.15 8.20
N ASP A 87 -16.00 -9.45 8.50
CA ASP A 87 -17.07 -8.48 8.25
C ASP A 87 -16.71 -7.23 9.05
N ILE A 88 -16.03 -6.26 8.42
CA ILE A 88 -15.78 -4.95 9.01
C ILE A 88 -17.14 -4.23 9.09
N LEU A 89 -17.94 -4.59 10.10
CA LEU A 89 -19.11 -3.87 10.57
C LEU A 89 -18.64 -2.68 11.42
N TRP A 90 -17.81 -1.81 10.84
CA TRP A 90 -17.26 -0.63 11.52
C TRP A 90 -18.34 0.40 11.92
N SER A 91 -19.61 0.21 11.52
CA SER A 91 -20.68 1.18 11.72
C SER A 91 -21.95 0.65 12.41
N ARG A 92 -21.93 -0.51 13.06
CA ARG A 92 -23.06 -0.95 13.90
C ARG A 92 -22.67 -0.87 15.37
N GLU A 93 -23.18 0.15 16.05
CA GLU A 93 -23.18 0.21 17.53
C GLU A 93 -23.82 -1.07 18.09
N PRO A 94 -23.25 -1.68 19.15
CA PRO A 94 -23.82 -2.88 19.75
C PRO A 94 -25.22 -2.56 20.28
N VAL A 95 -26.20 -3.41 19.95
CA VAL A 95 -27.56 -3.30 20.49
C VAL A 95 -27.48 -3.58 21.99
N ILE A 96 -27.55 -2.52 22.81
CA ILE A 96 -27.73 -2.63 24.25
C ILE A 96 -29.11 -3.23 24.47
N SER A 97 -29.17 -4.51 24.83
CA SER A 97 -30.40 -5.12 25.29
C SER A 97 -30.78 -4.51 26.64
N PRO A 98 -32.06 -4.17 26.88
CA PRO A 98 -32.46 -3.58 28.16
C PRO A 98 -32.19 -4.58 29.29
N GLU A 99 -31.59 -4.11 30.39
CA GLU A 99 -31.40 -4.90 31.62
C GLU A 99 -32.74 -5.50 32.06
N PRO A 100 -32.79 -6.78 32.46
CA PRO A 100 -34.01 -7.34 33.03
C PRO A 100 -34.37 -6.60 34.32
N PRO A 101 -35.67 -6.45 34.63
CA PRO A 101 -36.10 -5.72 35.82
C PRO A 101 -35.51 -6.35 37.07
N LYS A 102 -34.89 -5.51 37.90
CA LYS A 102 -34.43 -5.91 39.23
C LYS A 102 -35.66 -6.28 40.07
N GLU A 103 -35.69 -7.52 40.55
CA GLU A 103 -36.69 -8.02 41.51
C GLU A 103 -36.74 -7.19 42.79
#